data_AF-A0A8S1QXG2-F1
#
_entry.id   AF-A0A8S1QXG2-F1
#
_cell.length_a   1.000
_cell.length_b   1.000
_cell.length_c   1.000
_cell.angle_alpha   90.00
_cell.angle_beta   90.00
_cell.angle_gamma   90.00
#
_symmetry.space_group_name_H-M   'P 1'
#
loop_
_entity.id
_entity.type
_entity.pdbx_description
1 polymer ?
#
loop_
_entity_poly.entity_id
_entity_poly.type
_entity_poly.pdbx_seq_one_letter_code
_entity_poly.pdbx_strand_id
1 'polypeptide(L)'
;MQSNEERSSQNDQPNKLGVSKKQKKKNEYDYHRKKRRGMDGSNSKKSGQKFTEEEDRLILQLVLNNGPKFQKIHRHFPGKTLAMVKNRYYKHLRFRWELLGQNYKHLSVPQEQLETLCEQQKKMSNILNAEKEDLVTQITSRTTLLSNARMLVEYIVEQLL
;
A
#
# COMPACT_ATOMS: atom_id res chain seq x y z
N MET A 1 60.39 -47.98 -23.08
CA MET A 1 59.83 -49.34 -23.27
C MET A 1 58.86 -49.54 -22.10
N GLN A 2 57.56 -49.23 -22.28
CA GLN A 2 56.47 -50.17 -22.61
C GLN A 2 56.32 -51.27 -21.54
N SER A 3 55.18 -51.62 -20.95
CA SER A 3 53.76 -51.22 -21.03
C SER A 3 53.01 -51.89 -19.87
N ASN A 4 51.87 -51.30 -19.47
CA ASN A 4 50.61 -51.86 -18.93
C ASN A 4 50.60 -53.08 -17.98
N GLU A 5 49.86 -52.97 -16.86
CA GLU A 5 48.51 -53.58 -16.75
C GLU A 5 47.80 -53.16 -15.44
N GLU A 6 46.49 -52.91 -15.56
CA GLU A 6 45.55 -52.47 -14.53
C GLU A 6 45.10 -53.61 -13.61
N ARG A 7 44.79 -53.32 -12.33
CA ARG A 7 43.75 -54.07 -11.58
C ARG A 7 43.17 -53.30 -10.37
N SER A 8 41.97 -52.78 -10.59
CA SER A 8 40.73 -52.89 -9.80
C SER A 8 40.65 -52.48 -8.30
N SER A 9 39.80 -51.47 -8.09
CA SER A 9 38.68 -51.33 -7.12
C SER A 9 38.92 -51.19 -5.60
N GLN A 10 38.59 -49.97 -5.14
CA GLN A 10 37.60 -49.61 -4.08
C GLN A 10 37.40 -50.62 -2.92
N ASN A 11 37.88 -50.29 -1.72
CA ASN A 11 37.20 -49.56 -0.62
C ASN A 11 36.32 -50.46 0.26
N ASP A 12 36.63 -50.58 1.57
CA ASP A 12 35.65 -50.59 2.66
C ASP A 12 36.31 -50.54 4.07
N GLN A 13 36.24 -49.34 4.69
CA GLN A 13 35.89 -48.97 6.10
C GLN A 13 36.41 -49.80 7.33
N PRO A 14 36.21 -49.44 8.63
CA PRO A 14 35.42 -48.35 9.24
C PRO A 14 36.00 -47.63 10.52
N ASN A 15 35.32 -46.53 10.90
CA ASN A 15 34.92 -46.12 12.27
C ASN A 15 35.93 -45.57 13.34
N LYS A 16 35.75 -44.30 13.77
CA LYS A 16 35.08 -43.88 15.05
C LYS A 16 35.41 -42.43 15.48
N LEU A 17 34.33 -41.70 15.81
CA LEU A 17 34.11 -40.76 16.94
C LEU A 17 35.18 -39.68 17.24
N GLY A 18 34.91 -38.38 17.38
CA GLY A 18 33.69 -37.57 17.38
C GLY A 18 34.04 -36.14 17.86
N VAL A 19 33.28 -35.11 17.45
CA VAL A 19 33.36 -33.76 18.04
C VAL A 19 31.97 -33.09 18.05
N SER A 20 31.70 -32.37 19.13
CA SER A 20 30.42 -31.85 19.62
C SER A 20 29.76 -30.74 18.80
N LYS A 21 28.42 -30.71 18.92
CA LYS A 21 27.43 -29.79 18.33
C LYS A 21 27.64 -28.32 18.70
N LYS A 22 27.40 -27.42 17.73
CA LYS A 22 26.46 -26.27 17.83
C LYS A 22 26.32 -25.56 16.47
N GLN A 23 25.59 -26.16 15.53
CA GLN A 23 25.07 -25.42 14.37
C GLN A 23 23.76 -24.75 14.78
N LYS A 24 23.77 -23.41 14.82
CA LYS A 24 22.57 -22.56 14.94
C LYS A 24 21.58 -22.97 13.84
N LYS A 25 20.50 -23.67 14.21
CA LYS A 25 19.37 -23.92 13.30
C LYS A 25 18.80 -22.55 12.95
N LYS A 26 19.03 -22.09 11.71
CA LYS A 26 18.26 -21.00 11.14
C LYS A 26 16.79 -21.42 11.22
N ASN A 27 15.97 -20.63 11.89
CA ASN A 27 14.52 -20.78 11.86
C ASN A 27 14.07 -20.50 10.43
N GLU A 28 14.11 -21.53 9.59
CA GLU A 28 13.37 -21.58 8.34
C GLU A 28 11.92 -21.36 8.72
N TYR A 29 11.33 -20.26 8.24
CA TYR A 29 9.93 -19.95 8.49
C TYR A 29 9.11 -21.11 7.95
N ASP A 30 8.66 -21.99 8.85
CA ASP A 30 7.75 -23.07 8.53
C ASP A 30 6.38 -22.45 8.19
N TYR A 31 6.22 -22.13 6.91
CA TYR A 31 5.00 -21.62 6.32
C TYR A 31 3.80 -22.56 6.55
N HIS A 32 4.05 -23.83 6.90
CA HIS A 32 2.99 -24.81 7.17
C HIS A 32 2.47 -24.77 8.60
N ARG A 33 3.20 -24.17 9.57
CA ARG A 33 2.74 -24.08 10.97
C ARG A 33 1.49 -23.22 11.15
N LYS A 34 1.31 -22.17 10.34
CA LYS A 34 0.07 -21.36 10.34
C LYS A 34 -1.13 -22.14 9.78
N LYS A 35 -0.91 -23.12 8.90
CA LYS A 35 -1.99 -23.85 8.23
C LYS A 35 -2.73 -24.82 9.16
N ARG A 36 -2.09 -25.29 10.24
CA ARG A 36 -2.73 -26.19 11.22
C ARG A 36 -3.50 -25.50 12.34
N ARG A 37 -3.29 -24.20 12.57
CA ARG A 37 -3.98 -23.45 13.65
C ARG A 37 -5.34 -22.87 13.24
N GLY A 38 -5.78 -23.09 12.00
CA GLY A 38 -7.00 -22.50 11.43
C GLY A 38 -8.18 -23.45 11.26
N MET A 39 -8.18 -24.64 11.89
CA MET A 39 -9.19 -25.68 11.64
C MET A 39 -10.15 -25.98 12.80
N ASP A 40 -10.06 -25.25 13.91
CA ASP A 40 -11.07 -25.26 14.97
C ASP A 40 -11.79 -23.92 15.02
N GLY A 41 -12.66 -23.72 14.04
CA GLY A 41 -13.63 -22.63 14.00
C GLY A 41 -14.94 -23.21 13.50
N SER A 42 -15.88 -23.38 14.41
CA SER A 42 -17.18 -24.01 14.18
C SER A 42 -17.82 -23.56 12.86
N ASN A 43 -18.21 -24.57 12.10
CA ASN A 43 -19.12 -24.61 10.98
C ASN A 43 -20.11 -23.42 10.87
N SER A 44 -19.84 -22.50 9.94
CA SER A 44 -20.88 -21.84 9.17
C SER A 44 -20.33 -21.45 7.82
N LYS A 45 -20.15 -22.46 6.95
CA LYS A 45 -20.02 -22.23 5.51
C LYS A 45 -21.33 -21.62 4.99
N LYS A 46 -21.54 -20.31 5.17
CA LYS A 46 -22.43 -19.53 4.32
C LYS A 46 -21.69 -19.20 3.04
N SER A 47 -21.48 -20.23 2.23
CA SER A 47 -21.10 -20.10 0.83
C SER A 47 -22.12 -19.22 0.12
N GLY A 48 -21.70 -18.06 -0.39
CA GLY A 48 -22.44 -17.34 -1.42
C GLY A 48 -23.36 -16.20 -0.97
N GLN A 49 -23.00 -15.41 0.06
CA GLN A 49 -23.73 -14.17 0.33
C GLN A 49 -23.34 -13.09 -0.71
N LYS A 50 -23.99 -13.13 -1.88
CA LYS A 50 -23.97 -12.03 -2.85
C LYS A 50 -24.39 -10.72 -2.17
N PHE A 51 -23.78 -9.61 -2.57
CA PHE A 51 -24.21 -8.30 -2.09
C PHE A 51 -25.47 -7.87 -2.83
N THR A 52 -26.47 -7.41 -2.09
CA THR A 52 -27.67 -6.78 -2.64
C THR A 52 -27.40 -5.32 -2.97
N GLU A 53 -28.28 -4.70 -3.76
CA GLU A 53 -28.14 -3.28 -4.06
C GLU A 53 -28.38 -2.41 -2.82
N GLU A 54 -29.25 -2.85 -1.91
CA GLU A 54 -29.47 -2.19 -0.61
C GLU A 54 -28.19 -2.19 0.22
N GLU A 55 -27.50 -3.34 0.27
CA GLU A 55 -26.21 -3.44 0.94
C GLU A 55 -25.15 -2.55 0.28
N ASP A 56 -25.12 -2.48 -1.05
CA ASP A 56 -24.18 -1.62 -1.78
C ASP A 56 -24.42 -0.13 -1.50
N ARG A 57 -25.69 0.30 -1.52
CA ARG A 57 -26.09 1.66 -1.14
C ARG A 57 -25.67 1.97 0.30
N LEU A 58 -25.87 1.04 1.22
CA LEU A 58 -25.46 1.20 2.61
C LEU A 58 -23.93 1.31 2.75
N ILE A 59 -23.15 0.50 2.01
CA ILE A 59 -21.68 0.62 2.00
C ILE A 59 -21.27 2.01 1.54
N LEU A 60 -21.82 2.50 0.43
CA LEU A 60 -21.50 3.81 -0.13
C LEU A 60 -21.86 4.95 0.84
N GLN A 61 -23.04 4.91 1.45
CA GLN A 61 -23.48 5.91 2.42
C GLN A 61 -22.56 5.95 3.65
N LEU A 62 -22.18 4.78 4.17
CA LEU A 62 -21.28 4.69 5.33
C LEU A 62 -19.86 5.17 4.99
N VAL A 63 -19.38 4.92 3.77
CA VAL A 63 -18.08 5.45 3.30
C VAL A 63 -18.15 6.96 3.10
N LEU A 64 -19.25 7.48 2.56
CA LEU A 64 -19.46 8.93 2.38
C LEU A 64 -19.42 9.65 3.73
N ASN A 65 -20.13 9.12 4.72
CA ASN A 65 -20.25 9.77 6.03
C ASN A 65 -19.00 9.59 6.91
N ASN A 66 -18.40 8.40 6.91
CA ASN A 66 -17.36 8.03 7.89
C ASN A 66 -15.97 7.86 7.27
N GLY A 67 -15.84 7.97 5.95
CA GLY A 67 -14.65 7.58 5.20
C GLY A 67 -14.47 6.06 5.10
N PRO A 68 -13.35 5.56 4.53
CA PRO A 68 -13.08 4.13 4.31
C PRO A 68 -12.71 3.37 5.60
N LYS A 69 -13.40 3.64 6.71
CA LYS A 69 -13.19 3.00 8.02
C LYS A 69 -13.93 1.68 8.08
N PHE A 70 -13.52 0.70 7.27
CA PHE A 70 -14.24 -0.58 7.10
C PHE A 70 -14.45 -1.37 8.39
N GLN A 71 -13.58 -1.20 9.40
CA GLN A 71 -13.73 -1.78 10.75
C GLN A 71 -15.03 -1.34 11.46
N LYS A 72 -15.51 -0.12 11.17
CA LYS A 72 -16.78 0.38 11.67
C LYS A 72 -17.92 -0.05 10.75
N ILE A 73 -17.70 0.08 9.44
CA ILE A 73 -18.71 -0.19 8.41
C ILE A 73 -19.18 -1.65 8.43
N HIS A 74 -18.27 -2.62 8.56
CA HIS A 74 -18.64 -4.04 8.46
C HIS A 74 -19.59 -4.51 9.57
N ARG A 75 -19.65 -3.78 10.70
CA ARG A 75 -20.54 -4.11 11.83
C ARG A 75 -22.02 -4.00 11.45
N HIS A 76 -22.33 -3.25 10.40
CA HIS A 76 -23.68 -3.09 9.87
C HIS A 76 -24.10 -4.25 8.92
N PHE A 77 -23.20 -5.19 8.61
CA PHE A 77 -23.45 -6.26 7.64
C PHE A 77 -23.35 -7.64 8.32
N PRO A 78 -24.45 -8.13 8.93
CA PRO A 78 -24.44 -9.43 9.59
C PRO A 78 -24.13 -10.55 8.60
N GLY A 79 -23.20 -11.44 8.95
CA GLY A 79 -22.80 -12.55 8.08
C GLY A 79 -21.87 -12.16 6.92
N LYS A 80 -21.44 -10.89 6.81
CA LYS A 80 -20.36 -10.47 5.92
C LYS A 80 -19.10 -10.21 6.74
N THR A 81 -17.96 -10.70 6.28
CA THR A 81 -16.68 -10.37 6.92
C THR A 81 -16.22 -8.98 6.48
N LEU A 82 -15.36 -8.36 7.29
CA LEU A 82 -14.67 -7.12 6.95
C LEU A 82 -14.03 -7.18 5.55
N ALA A 83 -13.37 -8.29 5.23
CA ALA A 83 -12.70 -8.49 3.96
C ALA A 83 -13.70 -8.48 2.78
N MET A 84 -14.89 -9.05 2.96
CA MET A 84 -15.94 -9.05 1.93
C MET A 84 -16.43 -7.62 1.65
N VAL A 85 -16.72 -6.84 2.70
CA VAL A 85 -17.21 -5.46 2.56
C VAL A 85 -16.13 -4.58 1.92
N LYS A 86 -14.87 -4.71 2.36
CA LYS A 86 -13.73 -4.01 1.78
C LYS A 86 -13.57 -4.36 0.29
N ASN A 87 -13.59 -5.65 -0.05
CA ASN A 87 -13.48 -6.11 -1.43
C ASN A 87 -14.65 -5.63 -2.29
N ARG A 88 -15.88 -5.66 -1.76
CA ARG A 88 -17.06 -5.16 -2.46
C ARG A 88 -16.88 -3.69 -2.83
N TYR A 89 -16.46 -2.87 -1.86
CA TYR A 89 -16.21 -1.46 -2.09
C TYR A 89 -15.16 -1.23 -3.18
N TYR A 90 -13.94 -1.75 -3.01
CA TYR A 90 -12.84 -1.45 -3.93
C TYR A 90 -13.03 -2.05 -5.33
N LYS A 91 -13.68 -3.21 -5.45
CA LYS A 91 -13.87 -3.87 -6.75
C LYS A 91 -15.10 -3.39 -7.51
N HIS A 92 -16.17 -3.04 -6.79
CA HIS A 92 -17.46 -2.79 -7.43
C HIS A 92 -18.07 -1.42 -7.13
N LEU A 93 -17.77 -0.78 -6.01
CA LEU A 93 -18.51 0.43 -5.59
C LEU A 93 -17.70 1.73 -5.64
N ARG A 94 -16.37 1.67 -5.57
CA ARG A 94 -15.50 2.86 -5.49
C ARG A 94 -15.78 3.91 -6.56
N PHE A 95 -16.23 3.48 -7.74
CA PHE A 95 -16.54 4.34 -8.88
C PHE A 95 -18.02 4.33 -9.27
N ARG A 96 -18.89 3.76 -8.42
CA ARG A 96 -20.33 3.60 -8.68
C ARG A 96 -21.19 4.44 -7.76
N TRP A 97 -20.83 5.72 -7.61
CA TRP A 97 -21.58 6.63 -6.74
C TRP A 97 -22.98 6.94 -7.27
N GLU A 98 -23.26 6.65 -8.55
CA GLU A 98 -24.61 6.77 -9.13
C GLU A 98 -25.67 5.92 -8.40
N LEU A 99 -25.25 4.88 -7.67
CA LEU A 99 -26.15 4.06 -6.84
C LEU A 99 -26.79 4.82 -5.67
N LEU A 100 -26.21 5.95 -5.25
CA LEU A 100 -26.79 6.86 -4.25
C LEU A 100 -27.67 7.95 -4.89
N GLY A 101 -27.68 8.06 -6.21
CA GLY A 101 -28.41 9.07 -6.98
C GLY A 101 -27.51 9.94 -7.85
N GLN A 102 -28.13 10.64 -8.82
CA GLN A 102 -27.40 11.42 -9.83
C GLN A 102 -26.53 12.54 -9.25
N ASN A 103 -26.92 13.09 -8.10
CA ASN A 103 -26.16 14.14 -7.41
C ASN A 103 -24.75 13.70 -7.00
N TYR A 104 -24.50 12.40 -6.84
CA TYR A 104 -23.20 11.85 -6.41
C TYR A 104 -22.31 11.39 -7.57
N LYS A 105 -22.77 11.51 -8.82
CA LYS A 105 -22.02 11.05 -10.00
C LYS A 105 -20.64 11.71 -10.13
N HIS A 106 -20.50 12.94 -9.65
CA HIS A 106 -19.22 13.67 -9.66
C HIS A 106 -18.16 13.05 -8.73
N LEU A 107 -18.54 12.27 -7.70
CA LEU A 107 -17.60 11.53 -6.85
C LEU A 107 -17.00 10.32 -7.58
N SER A 108 -17.61 9.88 -8.68
CA SER A 108 -17.08 8.84 -9.56
C SER A 108 -16.00 9.44 -10.47
N VAL A 109 -14.89 9.89 -9.90
CA VAL A 109 -13.73 10.33 -10.70
C VAL A 109 -13.05 9.08 -11.27
N PRO A 110 -13.04 8.87 -12.60
CA PRO A 110 -12.27 7.81 -13.22
C PRO A 110 -10.79 7.98 -12.90
N GLN A 111 -10.07 6.87 -12.73
CA GLN A 111 -8.64 6.85 -12.37
C GLN A 111 -7.79 7.77 -13.28
N GLU A 112 -8.11 7.84 -14.57
CA GLU A 112 -7.42 8.67 -15.56
C GLU A 112 -7.61 10.18 -15.33
N GLN A 113 -8.80 10.60 -14.88
CA GLN A 113 -9.06 11.99 -14.52
C GLN A 113 -8.34 12.38 -13.23
N LEU A 114 -8.19 11.45 -12.28
CA LEU A 114 -7.44 11.69 -11.04
C LEU A 114 -5.94 11.91 -11.31
N GLU A 115 -5.35 11.11 -12.19
CA GLU A 115 -3.96 11.30 -12.61
C GLU A 115 -3.78 12.64 -13.33
N THR A 116 -4.69 12.97 -14.25
CA THR A 116 -4.67 14.27 -14.96
C THR A 116 -4.78 15.45 -14.01
N LEU A 117 -5.69 15.42 -13.03
CA LEU A 117 -5.85 16.46 -12.03
C LEU A 117 -4.61 16.59 -11.12
N CYS A 118 -4.04 15.46 -10.71
CA CYS A 118 -2.80 15.45 -9.91
C CYS A 118 -1.63 16.05 -10.71
N GLU A 119 -1.52 15.72 -12.00
CA GLU A 119 -0.52 16.28 -12.91
C GLU A 119 -0.70 17.79 -13.06
N GLN A 120 -1.94 18.25 -13.26
CA GLN A 120 -2.28 19.68 -13.36
C GLN A 120 -1.95 20.42 -12.07
N GLN A 121 -2.30 19.86 -10.91
CA GLN A 121 -2.02 20.44 -9.61
C GLN A 121 -0.50 20.55 -9.35
N LYS A 122 0.26 19.51 -9.70
CA LYS A 122 1.74 19.54 -9.64
C LYS A 122 2.31 20.62 -10.55
N LYS A 123 1.84 20.73 -11.79
CA LYS A 123 2.27 21.76 -12.72
C LYS A 123 2.01 23.16 -12.16
N MET A 124 0.80 23.42 -11.65
CA MET A 124 0.47 24.68 -11.00
C MET A 124 1.38 24.98 -9.80
N SER A 125 1.59 24.02 -8.91
CA SER A 125 2.49 24.20 -7.76
C SER A 125 3.92 24.52 -8.18
N ASN A 126 4.42 23.86 -9.23
CA ASN A 126 5.77 24.12 -9.73
C ASN A 126 5.89 25.52 -10.33
N ILE A 127 4.88 25.98 -11.07
CA ILE A 127 4.84 27.34 -11.63
C ILE A 127 4.87 28.38 -10.50
N LEU A 128 3.99 28.25 -9.51
CA LEU A 128 3.92 29.17 -8.38
C LEU A 128 5.22 29.19 -7.57
N ASN A 129 5.85 28.03 -7.37
CA ASN A 129 7.15 27.95 -6.69
C ASN A 129 8.26 28.64 -7.50
N ALA A 130 8.27 28.49 -8.83
CA ALA A 130 9.26 29.16 -9.68
C ALA A 130 9.07 30.69 -9.66
N GLU A 131 7.82 31.17 -9.71
CA GLU A 131 7.52 32.60 -9.59
C GLU A 131 7.92 33.16 -8.22
N LYS A 132 7.68 32.41 -7.13
CA LYS A 132 8.16 32.76 -5.79
C LYS A 132 9.68 32.89 -5.75
N GLU A 133 10.42 31.93 -6.30
CA GLU A 133 11.89 31.97 -6.32
C GLU A 133 12.46 33.12 -7.17
N ASP A 134 11.81 33.45 -8.28
CA ASP A 134 12.20 34.60 -9.10
C ASP A 134 12.00 35.92 -8.35
N LEU A 135 10.86 36.10 -7.67
CA LEU A 135 10.60 37.26 -6.82
C LEU A 135 11.62 37.39 -5.69
N VAL A 136 11.90 36.28 -4.98
CA VAL A 136 12.93 36.24 -3.92
C VAL A 136 14.29 36.65 -4.48
N THR A 137 14.67 36.13 -5.64
CA THR A 137 15.96 36.41 -6.28
C THR A 137 16.04 37.88 -6.72
N GLN A 138 14.98 38.40 -7.33
CA GLN A 138 14.90 39.79 -7.77
C GLN A 138 15.03 40.77 -6.59
N ILE A 139 14.30 40.56 -5.51
CA ILE A 139 14.35 41.42 -4.32
C ILE A 139 15.71 41.30 -3.65
N THR A 140 16.21 40.07 -3.44
CA THR A 140 17.53 39.84 -2.81
C THR A 140 18.65 40.54 -3.57
N SER A 141 18.62 40.55 -4.92
CA SER A 141 19.63 41.23 -5.74
C SER A 141 19.67 42.75 -5.54
N ARG A 142 18.53 43.36 -5.15
CA ARG A 142 18.41 44.79 -4.84
C ARG A 142 18.76 45.11 -3.39
N THR A 143 18.74 44.11 -2.51
CA THR A 143 18.95 44.26 -1.06
C THR A 143 20.21 43.51 -0.58
N THR A 144 21.34 43.67 -1.25
CA THR A 144 22.60 42.94 -0.95
C THR A 144 23.37 43.47 0.27
N LEU A 145 22.76 44.36 1.05
CA LEU A 145 23.41 45.08 2.17
C LEU A 145 23.72 44.19 3.38
N LEU A 146 23.02 43.05 3.53
CA LEU A 146 23.27 42.09 4.61
C LEU A 146 23.46 40.68 4.06
N SER A 147 24.36 39.91 4.68
CA SER A 147 24.62 38.50 4.34
C SER A 147 23.40 37.60 4.52
N ASN A 148 22.45 37.98 5.38
CA ASN A 148 21.20 37.25 5.64
C ASN A 148 20.01 37.77 4.83
N ALA A 149 20.21 38.71 3.90
CA ALA A 149 19.13 39.36 3.17
C ALA A 149 18.19 38.37 2.46
N ARG A 150 18.74 37.30 1.86
CA ARG A 150 17.93 36.26 1.22
C ARG A 150 16.93 35.60 2.17
N MET A 151 17.37 35.23 3.38
CA MET A 151 16.49 34.59 4.37
C MET A 151 15.38 35.52 4.84
N LEU A 152 15.69 36.82 5.01
CA LEU A 152 14.68 37.81 5.39
C LEU A 152 13.65 38.02 4.28
N VAL A 153 14.10 38.06 3.02
CA VAL A 153 13.23 38.19 1.85
C VAL A 153 12.34 36.96 1.70
N GLU A 154 12.88 35.75 1.80
CA GLU A 154 12.10 34.50 1.77
C GLU A 154 11.01 34.50 2.86
N TYR A 155 11.37 34.85 4.10
CA TYR A 155 10.43 34.93 5.21
C TYR A 155 9.31 35.95 4.96
N ILE A 156 9.64 37.14 4.48
CA ILE A 156 8.63 38.19 4.21
C ILE A 156 7.70 37.76 3.06
N VAL A 157 8.24 37.20 1.98
CA VAL A 157 7.44 36.72 0.85
C VAL A 157 6.51 35.59 1.30
N GLU A 158 6.95 34.70 2.19
CA GLU A 158 6.10 33.65 2.77
C GLU A 158 4.99 34.15 3.69
N GLN A 159 5.17 35.30 4.36
CA GLN A 159 4.10 35.88 5.20
C GLN A 159 3.03 36.63 4.37
N LEU A 160 3.36 37.02 3.13
CA LEU A 160 2.47 37.80 2.26
C LEU A 160 1.63 36.92 1.32
N LEU A 161 2.03 35.67 1.09
CA LEU A 161 1.34 34.67 0.26
C LEU A 161 0.47 33.74 1.12
#